data_AF-A0A0A7FTE0-F1
#
_entry.id   AF-A0A0A7FTE0-F1
#
_cell.length_a   1.000
_cell.length_b   1.000
_cell.length_c   1.000
_cell.angle_alpha   90.00
_cell.angle_beta   90.00
_cell.angle_gamma   90.00
#
_symmetry.space_group_name_H-M   'P 1'
#
loop_
_entity.id
_entity.type
_entity.pdbx_description
1 polymer ?
#
loop_
_entity_poly.entity_id
_entity_poly.type
_entity_poly.pdbx_seq_one_letter_code
_entity_poly.pdbx_strand_id
1 'polypeptide(L)' 'MSVSSFVGFLKDKSSLMIFERFSNLKYKYGSRHFWCRGFYVNTVGRNKKAIEEYIRDQEIEDMIAD' A
#
# COMPACT_ATOMS: atom_id res chain seq x y z
N MET A 1 -8.42 -18.57 -4.61
CA MET A 1 -8.10 -17.28 -3.95
C MET A 1 -7.44 -16.38 -4.97
N SER A 2 -7.98 -15.20 -5.25
CA SER A 2 -7.34 -14.27 -6.19
C SER A 2 -6.23 -13.49 -5.49
N VAL A 3 -5.25 -13.03 -6.27
CA VAL A 3 -4.16 -12.17 -5.77
C VAL A 3 -4.72 -10.90 -5.15
N SER A 4 -5.71 -10.27 -5.79
CA SER A 4 -6.34 -9.04 -5.30
C SER A 4 -7.00 -9.20 -3.94
N SER A 5 -7.75 -10.28 -3.73
CA SER A 5 -8.40 -10.55 -2.43
C SER A 5 -7.37 -10.80 -1.33
N PHE A 6 -6.28 -11.51 -1.64
CA PHE A 6 -5.22 -11.77 -0.67
C PHE A 6 -4.44 -10.51 -0.30
N VAL A 7 -4.07 -9.69 -1.28
CA VAL A 7 -3.36 -8.42 -1.06
C VAL A 7 -4.24 -7.43 -0.29
N GLY A 8 -5.54 -7.35 -0.61
CA GLY A 8 -6.49 -6.54 0.16
C GLY A 8 -6.52 -6.95 1.64
N PHE A 9 -6.69 -8.24 1.91
CA PHE A 9 -6.66 -8.76 3.27
C PHE A 9 -5.36 -8.42 4.02
N LEU A 10 -4.20 -8.59 3.36
CA LEU A 10 -2.90 -8.27 3.95
C LEU A 10 -2.76 -6.78 4.28
N LYS A 11 -3.13 -5.89 3.34
CA LYS A 11 -3.06 -4.44 3.54
C LYS A 11 -3.97 -4.00 4.68
N ASP A 12 -5.19 -4.53 4.76
CA ASP A 12 -6.16 -4.18 5.79
C ASP A 12 -5.72 -4.65 7.18
N LYS A 13 -5.34 -5.93 7.31
CA LYS A 13 -4.92 -6.51 8.60
C LYS A 13 -3.63 -5.89 9.12
N SER A 14 -2.64 -5.68 8.25
CA SER A 14 -1.40 -5.01 8.65
C SER A 14 -1.63 -3.57 9.09
N SER A 15 -2.49 -2.81 8.41
CA SER A 15 -2.85 -1.45 8.82
C SER A 15 -3.43 -1.41 10.23
N LEU A 16 -4.38 -2.30 10.54
CA LEU A 16 -4.98 -2.40 11.88
C LEU A 16 -3.91 -2.69 12.94
N MET A 17 -3.07 -3.70 12.72
CA MET A 17 -2.02 -4.08 13.67
C MET A 17 -1.00 -2.97 13.90
N ILE A 18 -0.61 -2.24 12.84
CA ILE A 18 0.33 -1.12 12.93
C ILE A 18 -0.28 0.02 13.75
N PHE A 19 -1.53 0.39 13.47
CA PHE A 19 -2.21 1.45 14.19
C PHE A 19 -2.53 1.09 15.65
N GLU A 20 -2.80 -0.18 15.95
CA GLU A 20 -2.94 -0.67 17.32
C GLU A 20 -1.62 -0.58 18.09
N ARG A 21 -0.51 -0.98 17.47
CA ARG A 21 0.82 -0.98 18.10
C ARG A 21 1.45 0.41 18.21
N PHE A 22 1.21 1.27 17.23
CA PHE A 22 1.78 2.60 17.12
C PHE A 22 0.64 3.63 17.04
N SER A 23 -0.01 3.87 18.17
CA SER A 23 -1.17 4.75 18.28
C SER A 23 -0.89 6.18 17.81
N ASN A 24 0.36 6.65 17.93
CA ASN A 24 0.81 7.94 17.40
C ASN A 24 0.66 8.06 15.88
N LEU A 25 0.78 6.96 15.13
CA LEU A 25 0.59 6.97 13.67
C LEU A 25 -0.88 7.21 13.29
N LYS A 26 -1.86 6.85 14.13
CA LYS A 26 -3.27 7.16 13.87
C LYS A 26 -3.54 8.66 13.73
N TYR A 27 -2.77 9.48 14.46
CA TYR A 27 -2.90 10.94 14.41
C TYR A 27 -2.18 11.54 13.20
N LYS A 28 -1.06 10.94 12.78
CA LYS A 28 -0.31 11.37 11.59
C LYS A 28 -1.07 11.06 10.29
N TYR A 29 -1.73 9.90 10.24
CA TYR A 29 -2.51 9.45 9.10
C TYR A 29 -4.00 9.61 9.42
N GLY A 30 -4.50 10.85 9.56
CA GLY A 30 -5.84 11.14 10.06
C GLY A 30 -7.01 10.38 9.39
N SER A 31 -6.88 10.04 8.11
CA SER A 31 -7.81 9.18 7.34
C SER A 31 -7.67 7.67 7.60
N ARG A 32 -6.72 7.27 8.45
CA ARG A 32 -6.29 5.90 8.75
C ARG A 32 -5.92 5.08 7.51
N HIS A 33 -5.51 5.72 6.43
CA HIS A 33 -4.89 5.05 5.29
C HIS A 33 -3.39 4.90 5.55
N PHE A 34 -2.94 3.66 5.74
CA PHE A 34 -1.51 3.36 5.93
C PHE A 34 -0.81 3.01 4.61
N TRP A 35 -1.52 2.32 3.70
CA TRP A 35 -1.02 1.93 2.39
C TRP A 35 -1.70 2.74 1.28
N CYS A 36 -0.99 2.96 0.16
CA CYS A 36 -1.56 3.47 -1.09
C CYS A 36 -2.71 2.59 -1.59
N ARG A 37 -3.58 3.11 -2.46
CA ARG A 37 -4.73 2.32 -2.98
C ARG A 37 -4.28 1.17 -3.87
N GLY A 38 -3.31 1.41 -4.75
CA GLY A 38 -2.82 0.40 -5.69
C GLY A 38 -1.98 -0.72 -5.06
N PHE A 39 -1.67 -1.72 -5.88
CA PHE A 39 -0.62 -2.70 -5.61
C PHE A 39 -0.01 -3.17 -6.93
N TYR A 40 1.27 -3.52 -6.89
CA TYR A 40 1.98 -4.15 -8.00
C TYR A 40 2.19 -5.64 -7.71
N VAL A 41 1.99 -6.48 -8.73
CA VAL A 41 2.30 -7.90 -8.68
C VAL A 41 3.02 -8.34 -9.94
N ASN A 42 4.05 -9.16 -9.76
CA ASN A 42 4.74 -9.87 -10.84
C ASN A 42 4.91 -11.34 -10.43
N THR A 43 5.05 -12.24 -11.40
CA THR A 43 5.47 -13.62 -11.15
C THR A 43 6.93 -13.66 -10.68
N VAL A 44 7.42 -14.85 -10.29
CA VAL A 44 8.76 -15.01 -9.72
C VAL A 44 9.83 -14.52 -10.71
N GLY A 45 10.42 -13.36 -10.39
CA GLY A 45 11.42 -12.67 -11.20
C GLY A 45 11.53 -11.22 -10.73
N ARG A 46 12.74 -10.74 -10.44
CA ARG A 46 12.94 -9.36 -9.97
C ARG A 46 13.03 -8.42 -11.18
N ASN A 47 12.02 -7.57 -11.36
CA ASN A 47 12.07 -6.49 -12.35
C ASN A 47 12.17 -5.13 -11.64
N LYS A 48 13.41 -4.72 -11.36
CA LYS A 48 13.70 -3.47 -10.64
C LYS A 48 13.09 -2.26 -11.36
N LYS A 49 13.23 -2.18 -12.69
CA LYS A 49 12.74 -1.06 -13.49
C LYS A 49 11.22 -0.90 -13.38
N ALA A 50 10.48 -2.00 -13.51
CA ALA A 50 9.02 -1.97 -13.41
C ALA A 50 8.53 -1.58 -11.99
N ILE A 51 9.24 -2.02 -10.95
CA ILE A 51 8.91 -1.63 -9.57
C ILE A 51 9.16 -0.12 -9.35
N GLU A 52 10.28 0.40 -9.86
CA GLU A 52 10.59 1.83 -9.77
C GLU A 52 9.59 2.71 -10.53
N GLU A 53 9.19 2.27 -11.72
CA GLU A 53 8.17 2.94 -12.53
C GLU A 53 6.82 2.95 -11.81
N TYR A 54 6.38 1.80 -11.29
CA TYR A 54 5.14 1.70 -10.52
C TYR A 54 5.11 2.62 -9.29
N ILE A 55 6.22 2.69 -8.52
CA ILE A 55 6.29 3.56 -7.35
C ILE A 55 6.13 5.03 -7.76
N ARG A 56 6.84 5.47 -8.81
CA ARG A 56 6.77 6.85 -9.29
C ARG A 56 5.36 7.22 -9.74
N ASP A 57 4.71 6.34 -10.49
CA ASP A 57 3.37 6.59 -11.00
C ASP A 57 2.34 6.62 -9.85
N GLN A 58 2.47 5.72 -8.87
CA GLN A 58 1.61 5.72 -7.68
C GLN A 58 1.77 6.99 -6.84
N GLU A 59 2.99 7.50 -6.66
CA GLU A 59 3.23 8.76 -5.95
C GLU A 59 2.56 9.96 -6.65
N ILE A 60 2.59 9.99 -7.98
CA ILE A 60 1.91 11.03 -8.78
C ILE A 60 0.40 10.90 -8.64
N GLU A 61 -0.16 9.69 -8.75
CA GLU A 61 -1.60 9.45 -8.60
C GLU A 61 -2.11 9.84 -7.21
N ASP A 62 -1.36 9.49 -6.15
CA ASP A 62 -1.73 9.82 -4.78
C ASP A 62 -1.67 11.34 -4.54
N MET A 63 -0.68 12.04 -5.10
CA MET A 63 -0.60 13.51 -5.04
C MET A 63 -1.77 14.20 -5.75
N ILE A 64 -2.30 13.62 -6.83
CA ILE A 64 -3.45 14.17 -7.56
C ILE A 64 -4.76 13.89 -6.81
N ALA A 65 -4.82 12.80 -6.05
CA ALA A 65 -6.03 12.34 -5.40
C ALA A 65 -6.27 12.89 -3.98
N ASP A 66 -5.21 13.41 -3.34
CA ASP A 66 -5.28 14.17 -2.08
C ASP A 66 -5.74 15.62 -2.30
#